data_AF-A0A9X9PWZ4-F1
#
_entry.id   AF-A0A9X9PWZ4-F1
#
_cell.length_a   1.000
_cell.length_b   1.000
_cell.length_c   1.000
_cell.angle_alpha   90.00
_cell.angle_beta   90.00
_cell.angle_gamma   90.00
#
_symmetry.space_group_name_H-M   'P 1'
#
loop_
_entity.id
_entity.type
_entity.pdbx_description
1 polymer ?
#
loop_
_entity_poly.entity_id
_entity_poly.type
_entity_poly.pdbx_seq_one_letter_code
_entity_poly.pdbx_strand_id
1 'polypeptide(L)'
;RPIDRQRYDENEDLSDVEEIVSVRGFSLEEKLRSQLYQGDFVHAMEGKDFNYEYVQREALRVPLIFREKDGLGIKMPDPDFTVRDVKLLVGSRRLVDVMDVNTQKGTEMSMSQFVRYYETPEAQRDKLYNVISLEFSHTKLEHLVKRPTVVDLVDWVDNMWPQHLKEKQTEATNAIAEMKYPKVKK
;
A
#
# COMPACT_ATOMS: atom_id res chain seq x y z
N ARG A 1 -29.27 -34.28 0.20
CA ARG A 1 -28.87 -33.75 -1.12
C ARG A 1 -27.48 -33.16 -0.94
N PRO A 2 -26.42 -33.72 -1.56
CA PRO A 2 -25.09 -33.17 -1.40
C PRO A 2 -24.95 -31.90 -2.24
N ILE A 3 -24.28 -30.90 -1.66
CA ILE A 3 -23.94 -29.64 -2.32
C ILE A 3 -22.78 -29.95 -3.26
N ASP A 4 -23.04 -29.80 -4.55
CA ASP A 4 -22.06 -29.99 -5.60
C ASP A 4 -21.03 -28.85 -5.53
N ARG A 5 -19.75 -29.18 -5.41
CA ARG A 5 -18.66 -28.20 -5.43
C ARG A 5 -18.39 -27.90 -6.90
N GLN A 6 -18.86 -26.73 -7.36
CA GLN A 6 -18.46 -26.17 -8.65
C GLN A 6 -16.92 -26.12 -8.71
N ARG A 7 -16.33 -27.00 -9.52
CA ARG A 7 -14.94 -26.94 -9.91
C ARG A 7 -14.86 -25.88 -11.00
N TYR A 8 -14.06 -24.85 -10.79
CA TYR A 8 -13.72 -23.91 -11.86
C TYR A 8 -13.00 -24.72 -12.94
N ASP A 9 -13.56 -24.72 -14.15
CA ASP A 9 -12.97 -25.35 -15.32
C ASP A 9 -11.76 -24.51 -15.74
N GLU A 10 -10.56 -25.09 -15.70
CA GLU A 10 -9.29 -24.44 -16.02
C GLU A 10 -9.05 -24.34 -17.55
N ASN A 11 -10.09 -24.52 -18.39
CA ASN A 11 -9.96 -24.59 -19.84
C ASN A 11 -10.83 -23.61 -20.65
N GLU A 12 -11.23 -22.47 -20.08
CA GLU A 12 -11.63 -21.32 -20.91
C GLU A 12 -10.40 -20.49 -21.27
N ASP A 13 -9.64 -21.00 -22.23
CA ASP A 13 -8.64 -20.27 -23.00
C ASP A 13 -9.36 -19.21 -23.85
N LEU A 14 -9.72 -18.08 -23.23
CA LEU A 14 -10.09 -16.85 -23.92
C LEU A 14 -8.81 -16.17 -24.41
N SER A 15 -8.24 -16.79 -25.43
CA SER A 15 -7.26 -16.24 -26.35
C SER A 15 -7.88 -15.10 -27.17
N ASP A 16 -8.34 -14.05 -26.48
CA ASP A 16 -8.76 -12.76 -27.04
C ASP A 16 -8.55 -11.66 -25.99
N VAL A 17 -7.42 -11.72 -25.26
CA VAL A 17 -6.89 -10.54 -24.56
C VAL A 17 -6.26 -9.64 -25.64
N GLU A 18 -7.11 -9.10 -26.52
CA GLU A 18 -6.77 -7.92 -27.30
C GLU A 18 -6.09 -6.95 -26.34
N GLU A 19 -4.90 -6.49 -26.73
CA GLU A 19 -4.13 -5.53 -25.97
C GLU A 19 -5.07 -4.45 -25.46
N ILE A 20 -5.35 -4.45 -24.15
CA ILE A 20 -5.97 -3.31 -23.50
C ILE A 20 -4.89 -2.23 -23.52
N VAL A 21 -4.73 -1.61 -24.69
CA VAL A 21 -4.22 -0.27 -24.84
C VAL A 21 -5.26 0.53 -24.08
N SER A 22 -4.94 0.84 -22.83
CA SER A 22 -5.67 1.73 -21.94
C SER A 22 -5.65 3.13 -22.54
N VAL A 23 -6.34 3.31 -23.67
CA VAL A 23 -6.80 4.60 -24.12
C VAL A 23 -7.91 4.92 -23.15
N ARG A 24 -7.55 5.63 -22.06
CA ARG A 24 -8.54 6.11 -21.08
C ARG A 24 -9.66 6.80 -21.86
N GLY A 25 -10.85 6.19 -21.89
CA GLY A 25 -12.01 6.72 -22.62
C GLY A 25 -12.62 7.99 -22.01
N PHE A 26 -11.93 8.59 -21.04
CA PHE A 26 -12.34 9.78 -20.30
C PHE A 26 -11.12 10.68 -20.06
N SER A 27 -11.36 11.98 -19.94
CA SER A 27 -10.33 12.95 -19.59
C SER A 27 -10.11 12.97 -18.07
N LEU A 28 -8.91 12.58 -17.61
CA LEU A 28 -8.55 12.68 -16.19
C LEU A 28 -8.54 14.14 -15.72
N GLU A 29 -8.06 15.07 -16.55
CA GLU A 29 -8.01 16.49 -16.21
C GLU A 29 -9.40 17.10 -16.00
N GLU A 30 -10.37 16.67 -16.82
CA GLU A 30 -11.78 17.04 -16.62
C GLU A 30 -12.28 16.54 -15.27
N LYS A 31 -11.94 15.31 -14.88
CA LYS A 31 -12.39 14.75 -13.60
C LYS A 31 -11.75 15.46 -12.41
N LEU A 32 -10.46 15.81 -12.50
CA LEU A 32 -9.75 16.54 -11.44
C LEU A 32 -10.27 17.96 -11.23
N ARG A 33 -10.73 18.64 -12.30
CA ARG A 33 -11.30 20.00 -12.22
C ARG A 33 -12.81 20.02 -12.00
N SER A 34 -13.47 18.88 -12.13
CA SER A 34 -14.92 18.79 -12.07
C SER A 34 -15.43 19.12 -10.67
N GLN A 35 -16.44 20.01 -10.62
CA GLN A 35 -17.16 20.33 -9.40
C GLN A 35 -18.29 19.33 -9.11
N LEU A 36 -18.41 18.23 -9.86
CA LEU A 36 -19.46 17.24 -9.66
C LEU A 36 -19.19 16.31 -8.45
N TYR A 37 -17.94 16.20 -8.01
CA TYR A 37 -17.54 15.32 -6.91
C TYR A 37 -17.55 16.05 -5.55
N GLN A 38 -18.74 16.48 -5.11
CA GLN A 38 -18.95 17.23 -3.86
C GLN A 38 -19.49 16.36 -2.72
N GLY A 39 -19.20 15.05 -2.74
CA GLY A 39 -19.68 14.14 -1.70
C GLY A 39 -19.04 14.45 -0.34
N ASP A 40 -19.87 14.63 0.69
CA ASP A 40 -19.43 14.86 2.07
C ASP A 40 -19.33 13.53 2.84
N PHE A 41 -18.29 12.77 2.51
CA PHE A 41 -18.06 11.44 3.08
C PHE A 41 -16.97 11.40 4.14
N VAL A 42 -16.12 12.43 4.20
CA VAL A 42 -14.88 12.42 4.99
C VAL A 42 -15.07 13.22 6.27
N HIS A 43 -14.85 12.58 7.41
CA HIS A 43 -14.94 13.25 8.70
C HIS A 43 -13.57 13.78 9.14
N ALA A 44 -13.47 15.11 9.33
CA ALA A 44 -12.28 15.73 9.89
C ALA A 44 -12.26 15.60 11.42
N MET A 45 -11.11 15.22 11.97
CA MET A 45 -10.96 14.92 13.40
C MET A 45 -9.57 15.35 13.91
N GLU A 46 -9.48 15.71 15.20
CA GLU A 46 -8.19 15.89 15.89
C GLU A 46 -7.64 14.54 16.38
N GLY A 47 -6.32 14.34 16.33
CA GLY A 47 -5.74 13.04 16.67
C GLY A 47 -6.03 12.56 18.09
N LYS A 48 -6.24 13.47 19.06
CA LYS A 48 -6.59 13.13 20.45
C LYS A 48 -7.97 12.46 20.58
N ASP A 49 -8.88 12.75 19.66
CA ASP A 49 -10.24 12.23 19.65
C ASP A 49 -10.32 10.86 18.95
N PHE A 50 -9.28 10.51 18.18
CA PHE A 50 -9.12 9.18 17.61
C PHE A 50 -8.54 8.23 18.64
N ASN A 51 -9.42 7.56 19.38
CA ASN A 51 -9.09 6.62 20.45
C ASN A 51 -9.88 5.29 20.31
N TYR A 52 -9.64 4.34 21.21
CA TYR A 52 -10.30 3.04 21.16
C TYR A 52 -11.82 3.14 21.37
N GLU A 53 -12.28 4.03 22.26
CA GLU A 53 -13.71 4.29 22.48
C GLU A 53 -14.40 4.78 21.20
N TYR A 54 -13.76 5.69 20.47
CA TYR A 54 -14.24 6.12 19.16
C TYR A 54 -14.42 4.94 18.20
N VAL A 55 -13.44 4.03 18.11
CA VAL A 55 -13.54 2.85 17.24
C VAL A 55 -14.69 1.92 17.69
N GLN A 56 -14.87 1.73 18.99
CA GLN A 56 -15.98 0.91 19.50
C GLN A 56 -17.35 1.53 19.15
N ARG A 57 -17.48 2.85 19.26
CA ARG A 57 -18.73 3.57 19.02
C ARG A 57 -19.06 3.70 17.53
N GLU A 58 -18.09 4.11 16.73
CA GLU A 58 -18.30 4.48 15.32
C GLU A 58 -17.93 3.36 14.34
N ALA A 59 -17.21 2.33 14.80
CA ALA A 59 -16.79 1.17 14.00
C ALA A 59 -16.05 1.53 12.70
N LEU A 60 -15.35 2.67 12.66
CA LEU A 60 -14.58 3.16 11.51
C LEU A 60 -15.37 3.16 10.18
N ARG A 61 -16.68 3.46 10.22
CA ARG A 61 -17.58 3.35 9.06
C ARG A 61 -17.37 4.43 7.99
N VAL A 62 -16.73 5.53 8.35
CA VAL A 62 -16.47 6.67 7.45
C VAL A 62 -14.98 6.96 7.36
N PRO A 63 -14.46 7.41 6.21
CA PRO A 63 -13.09 7.89 6.09
C PRO A 63 -12.81 9.05 7.05
N LEU A 64 -11.65 9.03 7.69
CA LEU A 64 -11.20 10.07 8.60
C LEU A 64 -10.03 10.85 7.99
N ILE A 65 -10.02 12.17 8.19
CA ILE A 65 -8.87 13.02 7.84
C ILE A 65 -8.37 13.77 9.07
N PHE A 66 -7.05 13.71 9.28
CA PHE A 66 -6.34 14.40 10.34
C PHE A 66 -5.41 15.42 9.69
N ARG A 67 -5.63 16.72 9.96
CA ARG A 67 -4.78 17.79 9.41
C ARG A 67 -3.44 17.87 10.13
N GLU A 68 -3.45 17.57 11.42
CA GLU A 68 -2.27 17.55 12.27
C GLU A 68 -1.99 16.14 12.76
N LYS A 69 -0.70 15.83 12.96
CA LYS A 69 -0.26 14.52 13.47
C LYS A 69 -0.44 14.37 14.99
N ASP A 70 -0.63 15.47 15.69
CA ASP A 70 -0.65 15.51 17.15
C ASP A 70 -1.80 14.68 17.72
N GLY A 71 -1.51 13.91 18.77
CA GLY A 71 -2.46 12.99 19.40
C GLY A 71 -2.57 11.61 18.73
N LEU A 72 -2.16 11.43 17.46
CA LEU A 72 -2.24 10.12 16.79
C LEU A 72 -1.19 9.11 17.29
N GLY A 73 -0.08 9.61 17.83
CA GLY A 73 1.07 8.79 18.24
C GLY A 73 1.81 8.14 17.07
N ILE A 74 1.70 8.73 15.87
CA ILE A 74 2.47 8.35 14.70
C ILE A 74 3.93 8.77 14.82
N LYS A 75 4.81 8.09 14.09
CA LYS A 75 6.19 8.48 13.87
C LYS A 75 6.47 8.40 12.38
N MET A 76 7.08 9.43 11.83
CA MET A 76 7.52 9.49 10.43
C MET A 76 8.97 9.97 10.39
N PRO A 77 9.72 9.65 9.31
CA PRO A 77 11.02 10.27 9.03
C PRO A 77 10.96 11.80 8.96
N ASP A 78 12.13 12.44 8.89
CA ASP A 78 12.24 13.88 8.70
C ASP A 78 11.57 14.32 7.38
N PRO A 79 10.98 15.53 7.29
CA PRO A 79 10.42 16.05 6.05
C PRO A 79 11.36 16.07 4.84
N ASP A 80 12.68 16.07 5.05
CA ASP A 80 13.68 15.99 3.97
C ASP A 80 13.94 14.57 3.43
N PHE A 81 13.30 13.55 4.02
CA PHE A 81 13.49 12.14 3.67
C PHE A 81 13.09 11.83 2.23
N THR A 82 13.98 11.13 1.50
CA THR A 82 13.85 10.91 0.06
C THR A 82 13.67 9.43 -0.32
N VAL A 83 13.29 9.18 -1.58
CA VAL A 83 13.27 7.82 -2.16
C VAL A 83 14.66 7.17 -2.14
N ARG A 84 15.74 7.98 -2.16
CA ARG A 84 17.12 7.49 -2.02
C ARG A 84 17.37 6.93 -0.62
N ASP A 85 16.81 7.54 0.41
CA ASP A 85 16.91 7.08 1.79
C ASP A 85 16.09 5.80 2.00
N VAL A 86 14.91 5.70 1.38
CA VAL A 86 14.13 4.45 1.31
C VAL A 86 15.02 3.32 0.78
N LYS A 87 15.66 3.52 -0.38
CA LYS A 87 16.59 2.52 -0.97
C LYS A 87 17.71 2.11 -0.02
N LEU A 88 18.31 3.04 0.72
CA LEU A 88 19.37 2.75 1.68
C LEU A 88 18.87 1.88 2.84
N LEU A 89 17.62 2.10 3.28
CA LEU A 89 17.04 1.42 4.44
C LEU A 89 16.40 0.06 4.09
N VAL A 90 15.81 -0.08 2.91
CA VAL A 90 15.16 -1.32 2.45
C VAL A 90 16.08 -2.24 1.64
N GLY A 91 17.18 -1.70 1.10
CA GLY A 91 18.18 -2.44 0.34
C GLY A 91 18.15 -2.17 -1.17
N SER A 92 19.31 -1.85 -1.72
CA SER A 92 19.48 -1.41 -3.13
C SER A 92 19.14 -2.47 -4.19
N ARG A 93 19.34 -3.76 -3.87
CA ARG A 93 19.04 -4.89 -4.77
C ARG A 93 17.67 -5.52 -4.53
N ARG A 94 16.91 -5.03 -3.56
CA ARG A 94 15.57 -5.53 -3.26
C ARG A 94 14.68 -5.32 -4.48
N LEU A 95 14.02 -6.38 -4.95
CA LEU A 95 13.02 -6.29 -6.01
C LEU A 95 11.74 -5.66 -5.44
N VAL A 96 11.10 -4.83 -6.25
CA VAL A 96 9.82 -4.19 -5.98
C VAL A 96 8.90 -4.35 -7.16
N ASP A 97 7.61 -4.56 -6.87
CA ASP A 97 6.57 -4.55 -7.89
C ASP A 97 6.31 -3.11 -8.31
N VAL A 98 6.40 -2.90 -9.61
CA VAL A 98 6.19 -1.61 -10.27
C VAL A 98 5.05 -1.77 -11.25
N MET A 99 4.10 -0.85 -11.18
CA MET A 99 2.98 -0.81 -12.11
C MET A 99 3.23 0.22 -13.20
N ASP A 100 3.11 -0.19 -14.46
CA ASP A 100 2.97 0.73 -15.58
C ASP A 100 1.55 1.32 -15.55
N VAL A 101 1.43 2.60 -15.17
CA VAL A 101 0.16 3.27 -14.92
C VAL A 101 -0.71 3.34 -16.18
N ASN A 102 -0.09 3.34 -17.36
CA ASN A 102 -0.85 3.35 -18.61
C ASN A 102 -1.47 1.98 -18.83
N THR A 103 -0.66 0.93 -18.86
CA THR A 103 -1.14 -0.42 -19.23
C THR A 103 -1.77 -1.21 -18.08
N GLN A 104 -1.63 -0.73 -16.84
CA GLN A 104 -1.97 -1.46 -15.61
C GLN A 104 -1.24 -2.81 -15.47
N LYS A 105 -0.18 -3.05 -16.27
CA LYS A 105 0.64 -4.26 -16.19
C LYS A 105 1.72 -4.09 -15.12
N GLY A 106 1.88 -5.13 -14.30
CA GLY A 106 2.95 -5.23 -13.31
C GLY A 106 4.28 -5.64 -13.95
N THR A 107 5.37 -5.11 -13.43
CA THR A 107 6.75 -5.52 -13.70
C THR A 107 7.55 -5.46 -12.41
N GLU A 108 8.72 -6.10 -12.37
CA GLU A 108 9.61 -6.03 -11.22
C GLU A 108 10.89 -5.28 -11.58
N MET A 109 11.40 -4.49 -10.65
CA MET A 109 12.76 -3.94 -10.74
C MET A 109 13.38 -3.79 -9.36
N SER A 110 14.70 -3.65 -9.31
CA SER A 110 15.38 -3.35 -8.05
C SER A 110 15.07 -1.93 -7.56
N MET A 111 15.12 -1.71 -6.24
CA MET A 111 15.02 -0.37 -5.66
C MET A 111 16.02 0.62 -6.26
N SER A 112 17.24 0.19 -6.62
CA SER A 112 18.20 1.05 -7.33
C SER A 112 17.70 1.50 -8.69
N GLN A 113 17.07 0.61 -9.46
CA GLN A 113 16.50 0.96 -10.76
C GLN A 113 15.31 1.91 -10.58
N PHE A 114 14.45 1.65 -9.60
CA PHE A 114 13.31 2.52 -9.32
C PHE A 114 13.74 3.92 -8.86
N VAL A 115 14.74 4.04 -7.98
CA VAL A 115 15.27 5.36 -7.57
C VAL A 115 15.86 6.11 -8.76
N ARG A 116 16.61 5.41 -9.64
CA ARG A 116 17.13 6.03 -10.86
C ARG A 116 16.00 6.54 -11.74
N TYR A 117 14.93 5.76 -11.91
CA TYR A 117 13.72 6.19 -12.62
C TYR A 117 13.06 7.41 -11.96
N TYR A 118 12.91 7.39 -10.64
CA TYR A 118 12.28 8.46 -9.87
C TYR A 118 13.07 9.77 -9.94
N GLU A 119 14.40 9.70 -9.93
CA GLU A 119 15.29 10.86 -10.06
C GLU A 119 15.43 11.36 -11.52
N THR A 120 15.01 10.59 -12.53
CA THR A 120 14.97 11.05 -13.92
C THR A 120 14.02 12.25 -14.05
N PRO A 121 14.42 13.35 -14.72
CA PRO A 121 13.53 14.49 -14.98
C PRO A 121 12.25 14.06 -15.69
N GLU A 122 11.11 14.65 -15.33
CA GLU A 122 9.79 14.27 -15.86
C GLU A 122 9.75 14.18 -17.39
N ALA A 123 10.33 15.18 -18.07
CA ALA A 123 10.38 15.24 -19.55
C ALA A 123 11.20 14.11 -20.20
N GLN A 124 12.02 13.38 -19.42
CA GLN A 124 12.85 12.26 -19.87
C GLN A 124 12.32 10.91 -19.38
N ARG A 125 11.17 10.87 -18.69
CA ARG A 125 10.57 9.61 -18.24
C ARG A 125 9.73 9.01 -19.36
N ASP A 126 10.24 7.93 -19.96
CA ASP A 126 9.56 7.23 -21.06
C ASP A 126 8.25 6.54 -20.64
N LYS A 127 8.11 6.22 -19.35
CA LYS A 127 6.97 5.51 -18.78
C LYS A 127 6.51 6.14 -17.48
N LEU A 128 5.23 5.99 -17.18
CA LEU A 128 4.65 6.40 -15.91
C LEU A 128 4.55 5.18 -15.00
N TYR A 129 5.50 5.05 -14.08
CA TYR A 129 5.58 3.94 -13.14
C TYR A 129 5.11 4.37 -11.75
N ASN A 130 4.51 3.43 -11.03
CA ASN A 130 4.08 3.61 -9.65
C ASN A 130 4.49 2.41 -8.78
N VAL A 131 4.82 2.67 -7.52
CA VAL A 131 5.11 1.64 -6.50
C VAL A 131 4.19 1.89 -5.32
N ILE A 132 3.29 0.94 -5.05
CA ILE A 132 2.30 1.01 -3.97
C ILE A 132 2.27 -0.23 -3.08
N SER A 133 3.09 -1.25 -3.38
CA SER A 133 3.13 -2.54 -2.67
C SER A 133 4.44 -2.78 -1.91
N LEU A 134 5.26 -1.74 -1.68
CA LEU A 134 6.50 -1.87 -0.93
C LEU A 134 6.20 -2.05 0.56
N GLU A 135 6.11 -3.32 1.00
CA GLU A 135 6.05 -3.65 2.42
C GLU A 135 7.45 -3.61 3.03
N PHE A 136 7.66 -2.86 4.11
CA PHE A 136 9.01 -2.61 4.63
C PHE A 136 9.24 -3.06 6.08
N SER A 137 8.39 -3.93 6.62
CA SER A 137 8.70 -4.63 7.87
C SER A 137 9.95 -5.50 7.71
N HIS A 138 10.71 -5.65 8.79
CA HIS A 138 12.02 -6.29 8.86
C HIS A 138 13.10 -5.60 8.00
N THR A 139 12.91 -4.32 7.69
CA THR A 139 13.97 -3.44 7.17
C THR A 139 14.33 -2.36 8.19
N LYS A 140 15.42 -1.63 7.99
CA LYS A 140 15.78 -0.51 8.89
C LYS A 140 14.73 0.60 8.91
N LEU A 141 13.92 0.72 7.84
CA LEU A 141 12.86 1.71 7.73
C LEU A 141 11.73 1.49 8.74
N GLU A 142 11.50 0.25 9.18
CA GLU A 142 10.40 -0.08 10.07
C GLU A 142 10.44 0.68 11.41
N HIS A 143 11.65 1.03 11.87
CA HIS A 143 11.89 1.71 13.14
C HIS A 143 11.70 3.24 13.05
N LEU A 144 11.61 3.77 11.82
CA LEU A 144 11.36 5.18 11.55
C LEU A 144 9.86 5.48 11.38
N VAL A 145 9.07 4.47 11.00
CA VAL A 145 7.63 4.60 10.76
C VAL A 145 6.82 3.87 11.82
N LYS A 146 5.92 4.62 12.48
CA LYS A 146 4.91 4.08 13.39
C LYS A 146 3.54 4.59 12.95
N ARG A 147 2.60 3.66 12.75
CA ARG A 147 1.18 3.95 12.49
C ARG A 147 0.47 4.49 13.75
N PRO A 148 -0.76 5.01 13.65
CA PRO A 148 -1.46 5.57 14.80
C PRO A 148 -1.65 4.53 15.91
N THR A 149 -1.55 4.96 17.16
CA THR A 149 -1.59 4.06 18.33
C THR A 149 -2.89 3.25 18.41
N VAL A 150 -4.02 3.84 18.01
CA VAL A 150 -5.31 3.13 17.95
C VAL A 150 -5.29 1.94 17.00
N VAL A 151 -4.56 2.04 15.89
CA VAL A 151 -4.46 0.94 14.92
C VAL A 151 -3.76 -0.27 15.55
N ASP A 152 -2.76 -0.05 16.41
CA ASP A 152 -2.12 -1.13 17.16
C ASP A 152 -3.10 -1.88 18.09
N LEU A 153 -4.09 -1.17 18.65
CA LEU A 153 -5.09 -1.75 19.56
C LEU A 153 -6.16 -2.61 18.87
N VAL A 154 -6.38 -2.40 17.57
CA VAL A 154 -7.50 -3.05 16.83
C VAL A 154 -7.05 -3.97 15.71
N ASP A 155 -5.78 -3.91 15.31
CA ASP A 155 -5.23 -4.72 14.23
C ASP A 155 -5.23 -6.22 14.57
N TRP A 156 -5.86 -7.03 13.74
CA TRP A 156 -5.94 -8.48 13.93
C TRP A 156 -4.58 -9.16 13.85
N VAL A 157 -3.62 -8.64 13.06
CA VAL A 157 -2.30 -9.27 12.98
C VAL A 157 -1.56 -9.16 14.32
N ASP A 158 -1.69 -8.03 15.02
CA ASP A 158 -1.05 -7.84 16.31
C ASP A 158 -1.82 -8.49 17.47
N ASN A 159 -3.15 -8.52 17.40
CA ASN A 159 -3.98 -8.94 18.52
C ASN A 159 -4.47 -10.40 18.44
N MET A 160 -4.45 -11.01 17.24
CA MET A 160 -5.03 -12.35 17.03
C MET A 160 -4.03 -13.37 16.44
N TRP A 161 -3.00 -12.93 15.70
CA TRP A 161 -2.05 -13.86 15.11
C TRP A 161 -1.11 -14.46 16.17
N PRO A 162 -0.76 -15.77 16.11
CA PRO A 162 0.18 -16.36 17.06
C PRO A 162 1.53 -15.65 17.04
N GLN A 163 1.89 -15.01 18.16
CA GLN A 163 3.06 -14.15 18.26
C GLN A 163 4.37 -14.87 17.91
N HIS A 164 4.52 -16.13 18.34
CA HIS A 164 5.70 -16.94 18.04
C HIS A 164 5.90 -17.22 16.53
N LEU A 165 4.85 -17.13 15.69
CA LEU A 165 4.99 -17.26 14.24
C LEU A 165 5.47 -15.95 13.61
N LYS A 166 4.97 -14.82 14.11
CA LYS A 166 5.39 -13.49 13.71
C LYS A 166 6.87 -13.25 14.07
N GLU A 167 7.29 -13.62 15.27
CA GLU A 167 8.69 -13.51 15.73
C GLU A 167 9.65 -14.40 14.94
N LYS A 168 9.17 -15.52 14.39
CA LYS A 168 9.95 -16.40 13.52
C LYS A 168 10.11 -15.86 12.10
N GLN A 169 9.43 -14.78 11.73
CA GLN A 169 9.62 -14.13 10.43
C GLN A 169 10.91 -13.31 10.47
N THR A 170 11.88 -13.70 9.64
CA THR A 170 13.15 -12.98 9.48
C THR A 170 13.26 -12.31 8.13
N GLU A 171 12.59 -12.86 7.11
CA GLU A 171 12.66 -12.35 5.74
C GLU A 171 11.87 -11.05 5.59
N ALA A 172 12.52 -10.05 5.01
CA ALA A 172 11.95 -8.73 4.75
C ALA A 172 11.10 -8.67 3.47
N THR A 173 11.25 -9.64 2.56
CA THR A 173 10.47 -9.74 1.33
C THR A 173 9.08 -10.35 1.58
N ASN A 174 8.19 -10.23 0.59
CA ASN A 174 6.84 -10.78 0.61
C ASN A 174 6.76 -12.13 -0.13
N ALA A 175 7.80 -12.96 -0.03
CA ALA A 175 7.79 -14.29 -0.62
C ALA A 175 6.75 -15.17 0.11
N ILE A 176 5.55 -15.31 -0.47
CA ILE A 176 4.38 -15.94 0.16
C ILE A 176 4.71 -17.34 0.71
N ALA A 177 5.54 -18.11 -0.01
CA ALA A 177 5.95 -19.46 0.39
C ALA A 177 6.72 -19.50 1.72
N GLU A 178 7.33 -18.39 2.14
CA GLU A 178 8.18 -18.29 3.34
C GLU A 178 7.53 -17.47 4.45
N MET A 179 6.38 -16.86 4.19
CA MET A 179 5.68 -15.99 5.13
C MET A 179 5.02 -16.79 6.26
N LYS A 180 5.31 -16.41 7.51
CA LYS A 180 4.77 -17.03 8.72
C LYS A 180 3.62 -16.23 9.34
N TYR A 181 3.34 -15.04 8.81
CA TYR A 181 2.20 -14.20 9.16
C TYR A 181 1.79 -13.31 7.98
N PRO A 182 0.58 -12.71 7.99
CA PRO A 182 0.18 -11.73 6.98
C PRO A 182 1.03 -10.45 7.02
N LYS A 183 2.11 -10.41 6.24
CA LYS A 183 2.98 -9.24 6.06
C LYS A 183 2.32 -8.20 5.14
N VAL A 184 1.36 -7.47 5.66
CA VAL A 184 0.62 -6.41 4.94
C VAL A 184 0.41 -5.19 5.82
N LYS A 185 1.40 -4.90 6.68
CA LYS A 185 1.24 -3.95 7.79
C LYS A 185 1.84 -2.56 7.55
N LYS A 186 2.99 -2.50 6.89
CA LYS A 186 3.80 -1.28 6.76
C LYS A 186 4.29 -1.14 5.33
#